data_AF-A0A1C7EI75-F1
#
_entry.id   AF-A0A1C7EI75-F1
#
_cell.length_a   1.000
_cell.length_b   1.000
_cell.length_c   1.000
_cell.angle_alpha   90.00
_cell.angle_beta   90.00
_cell.angle_gamma   90.00
#
_symmetry.space_group_name_H-M   'P 1'
#
loop_
_entity.id
_entity.type
_entity.pdbx_description
1 polymer ?
#
loop_
_entity_poly.entity_id
_entity_poly.type
_entity_poly.pdbx_seq_one_letter_code
_entity_poly.pdbx_strand_id
1 'polypeptide(L)'
;MINKKFSFILAAGVLSLAACGQEQPVAEDTTEPMAEEQENTVEETTTEEETTTEEEATTEEPAEETAEEPAAENTQEAMSGTASNLLSQGEATSFVFNETGEFSIFCEPHPDMQMTVLVEEGTEAMDKIEIDIADYAFGEETITVSPGTTIVWTNQDQVQHNVAFK
;
A
#
# COMPACT_ATOMS: atom_id res chain seq x y z
N MET A 1 43.29 16.99 21.69
CA MET A 1 44.15 17.72 20.73
C MET A 1 44.75 16.71 19.76
N ILE A 2 44.90 17.09 18.47
CA ILE A 2 45.38 16.32 17.29
C ILE A 2 44.29 15.44 16.66
N ASN A 3 43.50 15.89 15.66
CA ASN A 3 43.75 16.39 14.29
C ASN A 3 44.52 15.44 13.36
N LYS A 4 43.80 14.85 12.38
CA LYS A 4 44.21 14.47 10.99
C LYS A 4 43.13 13.49 10.46
N LYS A 5 42.58 13.54 9.25
CA LYS A 5 42.85 14.28 8.00
C LYS A 5 41.61 14.13 7.11
N PHE A 6 41.20 15.25 6.51
CA PHE A 6 40.36 15.29 5.32
C PHE A 6 41.03 14.50 4.18
N SER A 7 40.28 13.62 3.52
CA SER A 7 40.67 13.07 2.22
C SER A 7 39.45 13.05 1.31
N PHE A 8 39.22 14.19 0.66
CA PHE A 8 38.41 14.30 -0.55
C PHE A 8 39.24 13.75 -1.70
N ILE A 9 38.75 12.72 -2.40
CA ILE A 9 39.22 12.37 -3.74
C ILE A 9 38.03 12.36 -4.67
N LEU A 10 38.10 13.28 -5.62
CA LEU A 10 37.22 13.56 -6.73
C LEU A 10 37.91 12.93 -7.95
N ALA A 11 37.29 11.94 -8.60
CA ALA A 11 37.67 11.46 -9.93
C ALA A 11 36.45 10.72 -10.52
N ALA A 12 35.66 11.41 -11.33
CA ALA A 12 35.79 11.48 -12.80
C ALA A 12 35.13 10.27 -13.46
N GLY A 13 33.91 10.50 -13.96
CA GLY A 13 33.14 9.55 -14.73
C GLY A 13 33.77 9.23 -16.07
N VAL A 14 33.40 8.05 -16.57
CA VAL A 14 33.52 7.69 -17.98
C VAL A 14 32.10 7.44 -18.49
N LEU A 15 31.64 8.43 -19.24
CA LEU A 15 30.44 8.42 -20.07
C LEU A 15 30.77 7.60 -21.33
N SER A 16 30.24 6.38 -21.43
CA SER A 16 30.23 5.63 -22.69
C SER A 16 28.95 5.92 -23.45
N LEU A 17 29.05 6.89 -24.37
CA LEU A 17 28.11 7.08 -25.47
C LEU A 17 28.41 6.03 -26.55
N ALA A 18 27.51 5.07 -26.72
CA ALA A 18 27.34 4.38 -28.00
C ALA A 18 26.03 4.89 -28.62
N ALA A 19 26.17 5.56 -29.75
CA ALA A 19 25.09 6.15 -30.53
C ALA A 19 24.69 5.23 -31.69
N CYS A 20 23.48 5.51 -32.21
CA CYS A 20 22.94 5.23 -33.54
C CYS A 20 22.26 3.88 -33.80
N GLY A 21 21.00 3.98 -34.25
CA GLY A 21 20.27 2.90 -34.93
C GLY A 21 18.76 3.10 -35.00
N GLN A 22 18.26 4.22 -35.55
CA GLN A 22 16.88 4.31 -36.04
C GLN A 22 16.79 3.49 -37.33
N GLU A 23 15.97 2.44 -37.46
CA GLU A 23 15.28 2.04 -38.72
C GLU A 23 14.17 1.01 -38.37
N GLN A 24 12.90 1.44 -38.40
CA GLN A 24 11.76 0.55 -38.65
C GLN A 24 11.41 0.73 -40.13
N PRO A 25 11.12 -0.34 -40.88
CA PRO A 25 9.80 -0.37 -41.52
C PRO A 25 9.17 -1.78 -41.69
N VAL A 26 7.89 -1.81 -41.34
CA VAL A 26 6.70 -2.33 -42.07
C VAL A 26 6.88 -3.35 -43.21
N ALA A 27 6.15 -4.47 -43.13
CA ALA A 27 5.35 -5.12 -44.21
C ALA A 27 4.58 -6.30 -43.58
N GLU A 28 3.26 -6.22 -43.39
CA GLU A 28 2.19 -6.57 -44.35
C GLU A 28 2.03 -8.08 -44.58
N ASP A 29 0.95 -8.66 -44.03
CA ASP A 29 0.12 -9.77 -44.58
C ASP A 29 -0.95 -10.08 -43.51
N THR A 30 -2.26 -10.25 -43.73
CA THR A 30 -3.08 -10.24 -44.94
C THR A 30 -4.55 -10.29 -44.52
N THR A 31 -5.37 -9.50 -45.23
CA THR A 31 -6.81 -9.66 -45.53
C THR A 31 -7.89 -9.69 -44.44
N GLU A 32 -8.78 -8.70 -44.60
CA GLU A 32 -10.22 -8.61 -44.33
C GLU A 32 -11.03 -9.77 -45.00
N PRO A 33 -12.39 -9.81 -45.04
CA PRO A 33 -13.41 -8.96 -44.39
C PRO A 33 -14.56 -9.74 -43.73
N MET A 34 -15.32 -9.12 -42.83
CA MET A 34 -16.76 -9.36 -42.73
C MET A 34 -17.48 -8.07 -42.34
N ALA A 35 -18.18 -7.50 -43.31
CA ALA A 35 -19.26 -6.56 -43.10
C ALA A 35 -20.48 -7.31 -42.54
N GLU A 36 -21.25 -6.67 -41.66
CA GLU A 36 -22.68 -6.47 -41.90
C GLU A 36 -23.25 -5.47 -40.89
N GLU A 37 -23.87 -4.46 -41.47
CA GLU A 37 -24.61 -3.39 -40.81
C GLU A 37 -25.97 -3.93 -40.39
N GLN A 38 -26.49 -3.47 -39.25
CA GLN A 38 -27.92 -3.28 -39.12
C GLN A 38 -28.22 -2.13 -38.17
N GLU A 39 -28.72 -1.06 -38.80
CA GLU A 39 -29.46 0.03 -38.18
C GLU A 39 -30.63 -0.50 -37.36
N ASN A 40 -30.89 0.16 -36.23
CA ASN A 40 -32.26 0.46 -35.85
C ASN A 40 -32.30 1.80 -35.12
N THR A 41 -33.00 2.75 -35.70
CA THR A 41 -33.28 4.07 -35.13
C THR A 41 -34.79 4.29 -35.01
N VAL A 42 -35.12 5.25 -34.13
CA VAL A 42 -36.37 6.03 -34.00
C VAL A 42 -37.56 5.31 -33.31
N GLU A 43 -38.40 5.88 -32.42
CA GLU A 43 -38.91 7.23 -32.06
C GLU A 43 -39.32 7.25 -30.56
N GLU A 44 -38.92 8.23 -29.75
CA GLU A 44 -39.56 9.52 -29.40
C GLU A 44 -40.68 9.50 -28.32
N THR A 45 -40.68 10.59 -27.54
CA THR A 45 -41.77 11.18 -26.71
C THR A 45 -41.97 10.55 -25.30
N THR A 46 -41.99 11.25 -24.17
CA THR A 46 -42.59 12.57 -23.85
C THR A 46 -42.09 13.06 -22.48
N THR A 47 -41.83 14.37 -22.38
CA THR A 47 -41.57 15.24 -21.21
C THR A 47 -42.75 15.32 -20.23
N GLU A 48 -42.49 15.48 -18.91
CA GLU A 48 -43.02 16.49 -17.93
C GLU A 48 -42.09 16.43 -16.67
N GLU A 49 -41.25 17.43 -16.36
CA GLU A 49 -41.39 18.49 -15.30
C GLU A 49 -42.20 18.04 -14.05
N GLU A 50 -41.78 18.23 -12.78
CA GLU A 50 -41.46 19.45 -12.01
C GLU A 50 -40.54 19.09 -10.80
N THR A 51 -39.45 19.80 -10.49
CA THR A 51 -39.27 20.98 -9.59
C THR A 51 -39.80 20.86 -8.14
N THR A 52 -38.88 20.83 -7.15
CA THR A 52 -38.81 21.59 -5.86
C THR A 52 -37.81 20.88 -4.92
N THR A 53 -36.56 21.32 -4.77
CA THR A 53 -36.02 22.25 -3.75
C THR A 53 -36.70 22.15 -2.38
N GLU A 54 -35.96 21.73 -1.34
CA GLU A 54 -35.75 22.48 -0.08
C GLU A 54 -34.46 21.97 0.61
N GLU A 55 -33.53 22.89 0.86
CA GLU A 55 -32.56 22.83 1.96
C GLU A 55 -33.33 22.82 3.29
N GLU A 56 -32.80 22.17 4.32
CA GLU A 56 -32.34 22.85 5.54
C GLU A 56 -31.67 21.85 6.49
N ALA A 57 -30.66 22.38 7.17
CA ALA A 57 -29.72 21.72 8.06
C ALA A 57 -30.29 21.48 9.46
N THR A 58 -29.44 20.88 10.31
CA THR A 58 -29.30 21.04 11.78
C THR A 58 -29.60 19.75 12.55
N THR A 59 -28.57 18.97 12.92
CA THR A 59 -27.81 18.97 14.20
C THR A 59 -28.36 17.92 15.17
N GLU A 60 -27.58 17.61 16.22
CA GLU A 60 -27.73 16.60 17.30
C GLU A 60 -26.93 15.31 16.98
N GLU A 61 -25.59 15.34 17.14
CA GLU A 61 -24.81 15.14 18.37
C GLU A 61 -24.29 13.69 18.51
N PRO A 62 -23.07 13.52 19.04
CA PRO A 62 -22.33 12.27 18.99
C PRO A 62 -22.69 11.38 20.19
N ALA A 63 -22.95 10.11 19.93
CA ALA A 63 -22.69 9.05 20.91
C ALA A 63 -21.33 8.47 20.48
N GLU A 64 -20.21 8.82 21.12
CA GLU A 64 -19.79 8.18 22.39
C GLU A 64 -20.29 6.73 22.48
N GLU A 65 -19.64 5.87 21.70
CA GLU A 65 -19.44 4.49 22.13
C GLU A 65 -17.93 4.30 22.30
N THR A 66 -17.54 4.46 23.56
CA THR A 66 -16.44 3.77 24.23
C THR A 66 -15.15 3.62 23.44
N ALA A 67 -14.17 4.46 23.80
CA ALA A 67 -12.78 4.05 23.82
C ALA A 67 -12.66 2.80 24.71
N GLU A 68 -12.94 1.64 24.12
CA GLU A 68 -12.32 0.41 24.58
C GLU A 68 -10.83 0.60 24.26
N GLU A 69 -9.96 0.35 25.22
CA GLU A 69 -8.63 -0.15 24.89
C GLU A 69 -8.84 -1.51 24.22
N PRO A 70 -8.32 -1.77 22.99
CA PRO A 70 -8.03 -3.16 22.69
C PRO A 70 -6.85 -3.30 21.72
N ALA A 71 -5.64 -3.56 22.22
CA ALA A 71 -4.57 -4.06 21.34
C ALA A 71 -3.44 -4.82 22.04
N ALA A 72 -3.61 -5.28 23.29
CA ALA A 72 -2.54 -5.96 24.02
C ALA A 72 -2.70 -7.49 24.12
N GLU A 73 -3.79 -8.11 23.64
CA GLU A 73 -4.04 -9.55 23.89
C GLU A 73 -4.39 -10.42 22.68
N ASN A 74 -4.18 -9.96 21.45
CA ASN A 74 -4.35 -10.82 20.26
C ASN A 74 -3.18 -10.66 19.27
N THR A 75 -1.97 -10.91 19.76
CA THR A 75 -0.77 -10.86 18.91
C THR A 75 -0.62 -12.21 18.21
N GLN A 76 -1.01 -12.22 16.94
CA GLN A 76 -0.89 -13.39 16.07
C GLN A 76 0.59 -13.59 15.66
N GLU A 77 1.02 -14.82 15.42
CA GLU A 77 2.37 -15.05 14.89
C GLU A 77 2.45 -14.65 13.41
N ALA A 78 3.55 -14.00 13.02
CA ALA A 78 3.83 -13.67 11.62
C ALA A 78 4.21 -14.95 10.86
N MET A 79 3.36 -15.37 9.93
CA MET A 79 3.57 -16.54 9.07
C MET A 79 3.02 -16.29 7.67
N SER A 80 3.69 -16.83 6.65
CA SER A 80 3.22 -16.78 5.26
C SER A 80 1.79 -17.29 5.12
N GLY A 81 0.95 -16.59 4.35
CA GLY A 81 -0.46 -16.90 4.14
C GLY A 81 -1.40 -16.47 5.28
N THR A 82 -0.90 -15.79 6.30
CA THR A 82 -1.72 -15.19 7.36
C THR A 82 -2.10 -13.76 7.00
N ALA A 83 -3.26 -13.28 7.48
CA ALA A 83 -3.70 -11.91 7.30
C ALA A 83 -4.52 -11.43 8.49
N SER A 84 -4.45 -10.13 8.78
CA SER A 84 -5.39 -9.47 9.69
C SER A 84 -6.76 -9.25 9.01
N ASN A 85 -7.76 -8.92 9.82
CA ASN A 85 -8.99 -8.29 9.30
C ASN A 85 -8.68 -6.94 8.65
N LEU A 86 -9.66 -6.40 7.90
CA LEU A 86 -9.65 -5.01 7.47
C LEU A 86 -9.76 -4.09 8.69
N LEU A 87 -8.87 -3.09 8.73
CA LEU A 87 -8.73 -2.08 9.77
C LEU A 87 -9.37 -0.79 9.27
N SER A 88 -10.35 -0.28 10.00
CA SER A 88 -10.89 1.07 9.85
C SER A 88 -9.90 2.10 10.38
N GLN A 89 -10.17 3.38 10.13
CA GLN A 89 -9.33 4.46 10.65
C GLN A 89 -9.22 4.37 12.18
N GLY A 90 -7.99 4.43 12.69
CA GLY A 90 -7.63 4.30 14.10
C GLY A 90 -7.55 2.86 14.61
N GLU A 91 -7.99 1.86 13.84
CA GLU A 91 -7.87 0.45 14.25
C GLU A 91 -6.44 -0.05 14.05
N ALA A 92 -6.04 -0.99 14.90
CA ALA A 92 -4.71 -1.56 14.91
C ALA A 92 -4.73 -3.09 14.90
N THR A 93 -3.68 -3.67 14.34
CA THR A 93 -3.38 -5.12 14.43
C THR A 93 -1.92 -5.32 14.82
N SER A 94 -1.58 -6.51 15.32
CA SER A 94 -0.22 -6.81 15.78
C SER A 94 0.21 -8.22 15.44
N PHE A 95 1.49 -8.38 15.08
CA PHE A 95 2.11 -9.67 14.83
C PHE A 95 3.45 -9.82 15.56
N VAL A 96 3.72 -11.01 16.11
CA VAL A 96 5.05 -11.37 16.66
C VAL A 96 5.90 -12.05 15.59
N PHE A 97 7.15 -11.61 15.46
CA PHE A 97 8.14 -12.15 14.53
C PHE A 97 9.12 -13.06 15.26
N ASN A 98 8.74 -14.33 15.46
CA ASN A 98 9.57 -15.30 16.19
C ASN A 98 10.59 -16.01 15.29
N GLU A 99 10.34 -16.12 14.00
CA GLU A 99 11.18 -16.85 13.06
C GLU A 99 12.09 -15.90 12.28
N THR A 100 13.38 -16.21 12.21
CA THR A 100 14.34 -15.48 11.37
C THR A 100 13.98 -15.67 9.89
N GLY A 101 14.09 -14.61 9.10
CA GLY A 101 13.79 -14.68 7.67
C GLY A 101 13.33 -13.35 7.09
N GLU A 102 12.90 -13.39 5.83
CA GLU A 102 12.31 -12.25 5.14
C GLU A 102 10.80 -12.46 5.04
N PHE A 103 10.03 -11.49 5.53
CA PHE A 103 8.58 -11.50 5.48
C PHE A 103 8.11 -10.41 4.52
N SER A 104 7.51 -10.83 3.41
CA SER A 104 6.87 -9.93 2.45
C SER A 104 5.44 -9.64 2.90
N ILE A 105 5.17 -8.39 3.24
CA ILE A 105 3.88 -7.92 3.74
C ILE A 105 3.20 -7.09 2.65
N PHE A 106 1.89 -7.23 2.53
CA PHE A 106 1.07 -6.48 1.58
C PHE A 106 -0.33 -6.20 2.14
N CYS A 107 -1.06 -5.30 1.48
CA CYS A 107 -2.49 -5.09 1.70
C CYS A 107 -3.29 -5.90 0.67
N GLU A 108 -4.25 -6.73 1.09
CA GLU A 108 -5.02 -7.60 0.18
C GLU A 108 -5.85 -6.85 -0.87
N PRO A 109 -6.64 -5.81 -0.53
CA PRO A 109 -7.39 -5.05 -1.54
C PRO A 109 -6.50 -4.20 -2.45
N HIS A 110 -5.23 -3.96 -2.07
CA HIS A 110 -4.28 -3.12 -2.81
C HIS A 110 -2.88 -3.79 -2.83
N PRO A 111 -2.66 -4.83 -3.66
CA PRO A 111 -1.45 -5.68 -3.59
C PRO A 111 -0.11 -4.98 -3.87
N ASP A 112 -0.15 -3.77 -4.43
CA ASP A 112 1.04 -2.94 -4.68
C ASP A 112 1.57 -2.27 -3.40
N MET A 113 0.70 -2.07 -2.40
CA MET A 113 1.07 -1.55 -1.09
C MET A 113 1.81 -2.65 -0.32
N GLN A 114 3.12 -2.49 -0.17
CA GLN A 114 4.02 -3.54 0.31
C GLN A 114 5.06 -3.01 1.29
N MET A 115 5.52 -3.88 2.18
CA MET A 115 6.72 -3.66 2.98
C MET A 115 7.44 -4.98 3.24
N THR A 116 8.69 -4.91 3.67
CA THR A 116 9.49 -6.07 4.04
C THR A 116 9.93 -6.00 5.50
N VAL A 117 9.74 -7.09 6.25
CA VAL A 117 10.35 -7.26 7.58
C VAL A 117 11.46 -8.30 7.46
N LEU A 118 12.69 -7.89 7.79
CA LEU A 118 13.85 -8.76 7.89
C LEU A 118 14.06 -9.12 9.36
N VAL A 119 13.96 -10.40 9.69
CA VAL A 119 14.18 -10.91 11.05
C VAL A 119 15.55 -11.56 11.11
N GLU A 120 16.49 -10.92 11.79
CA GLU A 120 17.89 -11.35 11.86
C GLU A 120 18.37 -11.45 13.32
N GLU A 121 19.10 -12.51 13.62
CA GLU A 121 19.80 -12.67 14.91
C GLU A 121 20.88 -11.60 15.09
N GLY A 122 21.11 -11.20 16.35
CA GLY A 122 22.19 -10.25 16.68
C GLY A 122 21.89 -8.79 16.35
N THR A 123 20.65 -8.48 15.98
CA THR A 123 20.11 -7.12 16.03
C THR A 123 19.61 -6.81 17.45
N GLU A 124 19.62 -5.54 17.84
CA GLU A 124 19.13 -5.12 19.17
C GLU A 124 17.64 -5.44 19.28
N ALA A 125 17.27 -6.18 20.32
CA ALA A 125 15.89 -6.58 20.51
C ALA A 125 15.01 -5.39 20.86
N MET A 126 13.93 -5.23 20.09
CA MET A 126 12.88 -4.25 20.32
C MET A 126 11.66 -5.00 20.81
N ASP A 127 11.13 -4.64 21.98
CA ASP A 127 9.92 -5.28 22.51
C ASP A 127 8.71 -5.03 21.58
N LYS A 128 8.63 -3.81 21.03
CA LYS A 128 7.51 -3.35 20.19
C LYS A 128 7.97 -2.30 19.17
N ILE A 129 7.47 -2.38 17.95
CA ILE A 129 7.58 -1.35 16.91
C ILE A 129 6.18 -0.95 16.47
N GLU A 130 5.94 0.34 16.27
CA GLU A 130 4.67 0.89 15.78
C GLU A 130 4.89 1.44 14.37
N ILE A 131 4.02 1.05 13.44
CA ILE A 131 4.05 1.48 12.04
C ILE A 131 2.67 2.01 11.68
N ASP A 132 2.60 3.22 11.16
CA ASP A 132 1.35 3.74 10.62
C ASP A 132 1.12 3.23 9.20
N ILE A 133 -0.14 2.95 8.87
CA ILE A 133 -0.60 2.82 7.48
C ILE A 133 -1.27 4.15 7.14
N ALA A 134 -0.64 4.92 6.27
CA ALA A 134 -1.08 6.27 5.91
C ALA A 134 -0.66 6.57 4.47
N ASP A 135 -1.37 7.51 3.83
CA ASP A 135 -1.07 7.92 2.45
C ASP A 135 -1.07 6.73 1.47
N TYR A 136 -1.94 5.75 1.71
CA TYR A 136 -2.04 4.49 0.95
C TYR A 136 -0.77 3.62 0.97
N ALA A 137 0.05 3.76 2.02
CA ALA A 137 1.31 3.05 2.19
C ALA A 137 1.48 2.51 3.62
N PHE A 138 2.29 1.46 3.77
CA PHE A 138 2.93 1.18 5.06
C PHE A 138 3.99 2.27 5.28
N GLY A 139 4.06 2.84 6.49
CA GLY A 139 4.95 3.96 6.80
C GLY A 139 6.45 3.64 6.63
N GLU A 140 6.81 2.37 6.58
CA GLU A 140 8.18 1.89 6.32
C GLU A 140 8.17 0.90 5.16
N GLU A 141 9.10 1.05 4.22
CA GLU A 141 9.27 0.09 3.11
C GLU A 141 10.02 -1.18 3.55
N THR A 142 10.99 -1.04 4.47
CA THR A 142 11.77 -2.16 5.00
C THR A 142 12.26 -1.87 6.41
N ILE A 143 12.10 -2.85 7.30
CA ILE A 143 12.67 -2.80 8.65
C ILE A 143 13.44 -4.08 8.94
N THR A 144 14.44 -3.98 9.82
CA THR A 144 15.19 -5.12 10.36
C THR A 144 14.96 -5.21 11.85
N VAL A 145 14.58 -6.41 12.33
CA VAL A 145 14.23 -6.66 13.73
C VAL A 145 14.87 -7.96 14.22
N SER A 146 14.93 -8.14 15.54
CA SER A 146 15.33 -9.42 16.13
C SER A 146 14.14 -10.35 16.26
N PRO A 147 14.36 -11.67 16.34
CA PRO A 147 13.32 -12.60 16.77
C PRO A 147 12.64 -12.17 18.08
N GLY A 148 11.33 -12.38 18.16
CA GLY A 148 10.47 -11.99 19.29
C GLY A 148 9.91 -10.57 19.21
N THR A 149 10.31 -9.77 18.23
CA THR A 149 9.79 -8.41 18.06
C THR A 149 8.30 -8.44 17.73
N THR A 150 7.50 -7.61 18.42
CA THR A 150 6.10 -7.36 18.06
C THR A 150 6.02 -6.11 17.20
N ILE A 151 5.35 -6.20 16.06
CA ILE A 151 5.04 -5.02 15.24
C ILE A 151 3.54 -4.75 15.32
N VAL A 152 3.18 -3.49 15.55
CA VAL A 152 1.81 -3.00 15.58
C VAL A 152 1.61 -2.05 14.41
N TRP A 153 0.61 -2.36 13.58
CA TRP A 153 0.19 -1.49 12.50
C TRP A 153 -1.10 -0.79 12.89
N THR A 154 -1.15 0.54 12.71
CA THR A 154 -2.36 1.34 12.92
C THR A 154 -2.77 1.98 11.61
N ASN A 155 -4.03 1.81 11.20
CA ASN A 155 -4.54 2.48 10.02
C ASN A 155 -4.88 3.95 10.33
N GLN A 156 -4.20 4.90 9.69
CA GLN A 156 -4.49 6.34 9.81
C GLN A 156 -5.34 6.85 8.64
N ASP A 157 -5.45 6.09 7.56
CA ASP A 157 -6.27 6.45 6.40
C ASP A 157 -7.77 6.22 6.67
N GLN A 158 -8.61 6.98 5.98
CA GLN A 158 -10.07 6.75 6.01
C GLN A 158 -10.48 5.48 5.24
N VAL A 159 -9.66 5.08 4.27
CA VAL A 159 -9.85 3.83 3.53
C VAL A 159 -9.39 2.68 4.42
N GLN A 160 -10.05 1.52 4.31
CA GLN A 160 -9.67 0.35 5.09
C GLN A 160 -8.45 -0.35 4.49
N HIS A 161 -7.55 -0.80 5.37
CA HIS A 161 -6.35 -1.54 5.02
C HIS A 161 -6.21 -2.79 5.88
N ASN A 162 -5.38 -3.75 5.46
CA ASN A 162 -4.98 -4.85 6.32
C ASN A 162 -3.48 -5.16 6.16
N VAL A 163 -3.01 -6.05 7.04
CA VAL A 163 -1.65 -6.58 7.03
C VAL A 163 -1.75 -8.06 6.64
N ALA A 164 -1.21 -8.42 5.48
CA ALA A 164 -1.19 -9.79 4.98
C ALA A 164 0.22 -10.22 4.58
N PHE A 165 0.51 -11.51 4.73
CA PHE A 165 1.82 -12.10 4.48
C PHE A 165 1.77 -12.98 3.23
N LYS A 166 2.69 -12.74 2.29
CA LYS A 166 2.82 -13.57 1.07
C LYS A 166 3.35 -14.97 1.36
#